data_AF-A0A6G2KD63-F1
#
_entry.id   AF-A0A6G2KD63-F1
#
_cell.length_a   1.000
_cell.length_b   1.000
_cell.length_c   1.000
_cell.angle_alpha   90.00
_cell.angle_beta   90.00
_cell.angle_gamma   90.00
#
_symmetry.space_group_name_H-M   'P 1'
#
loop_
_entity.id
_entity.type
_entity.pdbx_description
1 polymer ?
#
loop_
_entity_poly.entity_id
_entity_poly.type
_entity_poly.pdbx_seq_one_letter_code
_entity_poly.pdbx_strand_id
1 'polypeptide(L)' 'MEKLSTKDIFVRGSILGAIITVPSVSTFLILWYITGEMIIPAVVAAAVHFATMMLSYKFAKKILVKHVDDKR' A
#
# COMPACT_ATOMS: atom_id res chain seq x y z
N MET A 1 24.87 -11.74 1.61
CA MET A 1 23.48 -11.28 1.39
C MET A 1 22.69 -12.50 0.96
N GLU A 2 21.84 -13.04 1.84
CA GLU A 2 20.92 -14.13 1.45
C GLU A 2 19.93 -13.55 0.41
N LYS A 3 19.88 -14.16 -0.78
CA LYS A 3 19.06 -13.67 -1.88
C LYS A 3 17.60 -13.97 -1.54
N LEU A 4 16.75 -12.95 -1.49
CA LEU A 4 15.31 -13.14 -1.29
C LEU A 4 14.76 -14.06 -2.38
N SER A 5 13.98 -15.06 -1.97
CA SER A 5 13.27 -15.93 -2.90
C SER A 5 12.26 -15.10 -3.70
N THR A 6 12.04 -15.45 -4.96
CA THR A 6 11.03 -14.79 -5.82
C THR A 6 9.64 -14.81 -5.16
N LYS A 7 9.32 -15.87 -4.40
CA LYS A 7 8.08 -15.96 -3.63
C LYS A 7 8.00 -14.90 -2.53
N ASP A 8 9.10 -14.64 -1.81
CA ASP A 8 9.13 -13.64 -0.74
C ASP A 8 8.99 -12.23 -1.28
N ILE A 9 9.63 -11.94 -2.42
CA ILE A 9 9.50 -10.66 -3.10
C ILE A 9 8.05 -10.43 -3.53
N PHE A 10 7.43 -11.45 -4.12
CA PHE A 10 6.04 -11.38 -4.56
C PHE A 10 5.10 -11.11 -3.38
N VAL A 11 5.16 -11.91 -2.32
CA VAL A 11 4.29 -11.75 -1.15
C VAL A 11 4.47 -10.38 -0.50
N ARG A 12 5.70 -9.94 -0.26
CA ARG A 12 5.98 -8.64 0.38
C ARG A 12 5.55 -7.47 -0.51
N GLY A 13 5.77 -7.58 -1.83
CA GLY A 13 5.32 -6.60 -2.81
C GLY A 13 3.79 -6.50 -2.85
N SER A 14 3.09 -7.65 -2.84
CA SER A 14 1.63 -7.68 -2.79
C SER A 14 1.06 -7.07 -1.51
N ILE A 15 1.67 -7.32 -0.36
CA ILE A 15 1.26 -6.70 0.91
C ILE A 15 1.41 -5.17 0.84
N LEU A 16 2.54 -4.67 0.32
CA LEU A 16 2.75 -3.24 0.14
C LEU A 16 1.75 -2.62 -0.85
N GLY A 17 1.49 -3.31 -1.97
CA GLY A 17 0.47 -2.90 -2.93
C GLY A 17 -0.91 -2.82 -2.30
N ALA A 18 -1.30 -3.82 -1.51
CA ALA A 18 -2.58 -3.84 -0.82
C ALA A 18 -2.72 -2.68 0.18
N ILE A 19 -1.67 -2.36 0.94
CA ILE A 19 -1.67 -1.23 1.90
C ILE A 19 -1.91 0.12 1.18
N ILE A 20 -1.48 0.26 -0.08
CA ILE A 20 -1.66 1.48 -0.86
C ILE A 20 -3.04 1.47 -1.54
N THR A 21 -3.37 0.39 -2.25
CA THR A 21 -4.54 0.31 -3.13
C THR A 21 -5.84 0.14 -2.36
N VAL A 22 -5.88 -0.67 -1.29
CA VAL A 22 -7.12 -0.95 -0.56
C VAL A 22 -7.71 0.34 0.04
N PRO A 23 -6.96 1.21 0.74
CA PRO A 23 -7.51 2.45 1.28
C PRO A 23 -7.92 3.45 0.20
N SER A 24 -7.12 3.61 -0.86
CA SER A 24 -7.46 4.55 -1.94
C SER A 24 -8.73 4.13 -2.69
N VAL A 25 -8.85 2.84 -3.04
CA VAL A 25 -10.03 2.32 -3.76
C VAL A 25 -11.26 2.34 -2.85
N SER A 26 -11.12 1.92 -1.59
CA SER A 26 -12.24 1.97 -0.65
C SER A 26 -12.74 3.39 -0.43
N THR A 27 -11.83 4.36 -0.32
CA THR A 27 -12.19 5.79 -0.18
C THR A 27 -12.95 6.29 -1.40
N PHE A 28 -12.46 5.97 -2.60
CA PHE A 28 -13.15 6.32 -3.84
C PHE A 28 -14.57 5.75 -3.89
N LEU A 29 -14.72 4.44 -3.67
CA LEU A 29 -16.00 3.75 -3.79
C LEU A 29 -17.02 4.25 -2.75
N ILE A 30 -16.59 4.43 -1.50
CA ILE A 30 -17.46 4.93 -0.42
C ILE A 30 -17.93 6.34 -0.74
N LEU A 31 -17.02 7.24 -1.10
CA LEU A 31 -17.38 8.62 -1.40
C LEU A 31 -18.27 8.69 -2.65
N TRP A 32 -17.93 7.96 -3.71
CA TRP A 32 -18.74 7.94 -4.92
C TRP A 32 -20.17 7.41 -4.66
N TYR A 33 -20.30 6.37 -3.84
CA TYR A 33 -21.61 5.85 -3.45
C TYR A 33 -22.46 6.89 -2.70
N ILE A 34 -21.84 7.75 -1.89
CA ILE A 34 -22.53 8.78 -1.11
C ILE A 34 -22.80 10.04 -1.94
N THR A 35 -21.84 10.50 -2.74
CA THR A 35 -21.91 11.79 -3.44
C THR A 35 -22.58 11.69 -4.80
N GLY A 36 -22.63 10.51 -5.43
CA GLY A 36 -23.14 10.31 -6.79
C GLY A 36 -22.22 10.87 -7.89
N GLU A 37 -21.35 11.84 -7.57
CA GLU A 37 -20.38 12.42 -8.51
C GLU A 37 -19.00 11.77 -8.42
N MET A 38 -18.28 11.71 -9.55
CA MET A 38 -16.99 11.00 -9.65
C MET A 38 -15.76 11.89 -9.36
N ILE A 39 -15.83 13.20 -9.60
CA ILE A 39 -14.66 14.10 -9.55
C ILE A 39 -14.13 14.26 -8.12
N ILE A 40 -15.02 14.59 -7.16
CA ILE A 40 -14.61 14.79 -5.77
C ILE A 40 -14.02 13.51 -5.16
N PRO A 41 -14.66 12.32 -5.26
CA PRO A 41 -14.07 11.07 -4.80
C PRO A 41 -12.73 10.75 -5.45
N ALA A 42 -12.54 11.03 -6.75
CA ALA A 42 -11.30 10.76 -7.45
C ALA A 42 -10.13 11.60 -6.89
N VAL A 43 -10.35 12.90 -6.66
CA VAL A 43 -9.34 13.79 -6.08
C VAL A 43 -8.98 13.36 -4.66
N VAL A 44 -9.99 13.03 -3.85
CA VAL A 44 -9.76 12.56 -2.47
C VAL A 44 -9.03 11.22 -2.45
N ALA A 45 -9.44 10.28 -3.29
CA ALA A 45 -8.78 8.97 -3.40
C ALA A 45 -7.33 9.08 -3.87
N ALA A 46 -7.03 10.00 -4.79
CA ALA A 46 -5.67 10.30 -5.22
C ALA A 46 -4.82 10.82 -4.04
N ALA A 47 -5.35 11.76 -3.24
CA ALA A 47 -4.67 12.24 -2.04
C ALA A 47 -4.40 11.10 -1.03
N VAL A 48 -5.38 10.23 -0.79
CA VAL A 48 -5.21 9.04 0.08
C VAL A 48 -4.17 8.07 -0.48
N HIS A 49 -4.11 7.88 -1.80
CA HIS A 49 -3.10 7.05 -2.44
C HIS A 49 -1.68 7.56 -2.15
N PHE A 50 -1.43 8.86 -2.31
CA PHE A 50 -0.11 9.43 -2.00
C PHE A 50 0.22 9.38 -0.50
N ALA A 51 -0.77 9.63 0.36
CA ALA A 51 -0.58 9.51 1.81
C ALA A 51 -0.21 8.07 2.22
N THR A 52 -0.90 7.08 1.67
CA THR A 52 -0.62 5.66 1.94
C THR A 52 0.69 5.20 1.31
N MET A 53 1.10 5.73 0.15
CA MET A 53 2.46 5.52 -0.38
C MET A 53 3.54 6.05 0.57
N MET A 54 3.33 7.23 1.16
CA MET A 54 4.29 7.80 2.10
C MET A 54 4.39 6.95 3.38
N LEU A 55 3.27 6.42 3.85
CA LEU A 55 3.24 5.49 4.99
C LEU A 55 3.82 4.12 4.61
N SER A 56 3.55 3.60 3.41
CA SER A 56 4.02 2.30 2.95
C SER A 56 5.53 2.25 2.87
N TYR A 57 6.23 3.37 2.61
CA TYR A 57 7.70 3.43 2.71
C TYR A 57 8.21 3.11 4.12
N LYS A 58 7.52 3.58 5.18
CA LYS A 58 7.88 3.24 6.57
C LYS A 58 7.66 1.76 6.85
N PHE A 59 6.56 1.19 6.36
CA PHE A 59 6.27 -0.24 6.49
C PHE A 59 7.17 -1.12 5.62
N ALA A 60 7.57 -0.65 4.44
CA ALA A 60 8.47 -1.35 3.53
C ALA A 60 9.81 -1.61 4.21
N LYS A 61 10.37 -0.62 4.90
CA LYS A 61 11.57 -0.83 5.73
C LYS A 61 11.35 -1.92 6.77
N LYS A 62 10.24 -1.90 7.49
CA LYS A 62 9.95 -2.90 8.53
C LYS A 62 9.75 -4.31 7.97
N ILE A 63 9.07 -4.45 6.84
CA ILE A 63 8.71 -5.75 6.22
C ILE A 63 9.89 -6.32 5.41
N LEU A 64 10.67 -5.47 4.75
CA LEU A 64 11.84 -5.90 3.96
C LEU A 64 13.09 -6.10 4.82
N VAL A 65 13.36 -5.23 5.80
CA VAL A 65 14.61 -5.26 6.59
C VAL A 65 14.56 -6.27 7.73
N LYS A 66 13.40 -6.56 8.32
CA LYS A 66 13.34 -7.44 9.51
C LYS A 66 13.82 -8.88 9.26
N HIS A 67 13.81 -9.36 8.02
CA HIS A 67 14.37 -10.68 7.71
C HIS A 67 15.90 -10.70 7.51
N VAL A 68 16.55 -9.54 7.44
CA VAL A 68 18.02 -9.45 7.43
C VAL A 68 18.58 -9.66 8.84
N ASP A 69 17.82 -9.32 9.87
CA ASP A 69 18.27 -9.32 11.28
C ASP A 69 17.77 -10.54 12.08
N ASP A 70 16.58 -11.06 11.76
CA ASP A 70 15.92 -12.19 12.48
C ASP A 70 16.61 -13.56 12.31
N LYS A 71 17.72 -13.63 11.56
CA LYS A 71 18.55 -14.83 11.36
C LYS A 71 20.04 -14.61 11.67
N ARG A 72 20.38 -13.58 12.45
CA ARG A 72 21.74 -13.42 13.00
C ARG A 72 21.84 -13.95 14.43
#